data_AF-A0A940AZ34-F1
#
_entry.id   AF-A0A940AZ34-F1
#
_cell.length_a   1.000
_cell.length_b   1.000
_cell.length_c   1.000
_cell.angle_alpha   90.00
_cell.angle_beta   90.00
_cell.angle_gamma   90.00
#
_symmetry.space_group_name_H-M   'P 1'
#
loop_
_entity.id
_entity.type
_entity.pdbx_description
1 polymer ?
#
loop_
_entity_poly.entity_id
_entity_poly.type
_entity_poly.pdbx_seq_one_letter_code
_entity_poly.pdbx_strand_id
1 'polypeptide(L)'
;MNDITLNPDRTDRGVQELQREELVMDSPAVEQQQAVLFQTANGRQCPYCGTVNEPDAMFCASCGQPLGKMTCPNCGAEIDPDADFCEVCHHYIRTDVCSFCGAYLSGQEAFCPECGSPRGGIVCPVCHTLNDFAFCKQCGTALTEDARQLLAELQMTPEYKEMQELAKELDELEMSLPFSSEKDLVRDQLNRKLRERVLTLLAQDKGSTTPVVERPSKRVKKEELDAKKSVRVNRLTELLEKMAQPPQSQPAKVRNYAMACKPQGVRLAWECNFKHALHSSPCGCAKPQMGGKWIILGKNSRQEIKDDI
;
A
#
# COMPACT_ATOMS: atom_id res chain seq x y z
N MET A 1 25.17 -19.15 64.22
CA MET A 1 25.10 -20.59 63.88
C MET A 1 25.15 -21.35 65.18
N ASN A 2 24.00 -21.75 65.71
CA ASN A 2 23.86 -22.74 66.78
C ASN A 2 22.54 -23.46 66.53
N ASP A 3 22.66 -24.76 66.40
CA ASP A 3 21.67 -25.67 65.84
C ASP A 3 20.96 -26.45 66.95
N ILE A 4 19.67 -26.69 66.71
CA ILE A 4 18.90 -27.90 67.06
C ILE A 4 18.76 -28.32 68.54
N THR A 5 17.49 -28.20 68.97
CA THR A 5 16.71 -29.14 69.80
C THR A 5 17.13 -29.41 71.23
N LEU A 6 16.24 -29.06 72.16
CA LEU A 6 15.56 -29.97 73.11
C LEU A 6 14.79 -29.10 74.11
N ASN A 7 13.47 -29.23 74.18
CA ASN A 7 12.82 -29.37 75.48
C ASN A 7 11.43 -30.02 75.37
N PRO A 8 11.14 -31.00 76.23
CA PRO A 8 9.88 -31.72 76.28
C PRO A 8 8.91 -31.01 77.23
N ASP A 9 7.62 -31.01 76.91
CA ASP A 9 6.61 -31.17 77.96
C ASP A 9 5.30 -31.72 77.41
N ARG A 10 4.81 -32.76 78.08
CA ARG A 10 3.67 -33.60 77.71
C ARG A 10 2.80 -33.69 78.95
N THR A 11 1.58 -33.14 78.90
CA THR A 11 0.40 -33.51 79.71
C THR A 11 -0.76 -32.65 79.19
N ASP A 12 -1.99 -33.10 78.97
CA ASP A 12 -2.65 -34.38 79.16
C ASP A 12 -4.04 -34.30 78.45
N ARG A 13 -4.54 -35.45 77.96
CA ARG A 13 -5.95 -35.87 77.66
C ARG A 13 -6.89 -34.94 76.87
N GLY A 14 -7.69 -35.43 75.91
CA GLY A 14 -8.13 -36.80 75.66
C GLY A 14 -8.91 -36.93 74.35
N VAL A 15 -9.10 -38.19 73.97
CA VAL A 15 -9.63 -38.72 72.71
C VAL A 15 -11.14 -38.55 72.62
N GLN A 16 -11.66 -38.14 71.46
CA GLN A 16 -12.96 -38.60 71.00
C GLN A 16 -13.05 -38.57 69.47
N GLU A 17 -13.28 -39.76 68.90
CA GLU A 17 -13.44 -40.01 67.47
C GLU A 17 -14.83 -39.64 66.94
N LEU A 18 -14.84 -39.42 65.62
CA LEU A 18 -15.91 -39.00 64.73
C LEU A 18 -17.22 -39.77 64.87
N GLN A 19 -18.34 -39.03 64.83
CA GLN A 19 -19.66 -39.55 64.44
C GLN A 19 -20.24 -38.69 63.32
N ARG A 20 -20.69 -39.36 62.26
CA ARG A 20 -21.34 -38.85 61.06
C ARG A 20 -22.77 -39.36 61.07
N GLU A 21 -23.77 -38.47 60.91
CA GLU A 21 -25.09 -38.70 60.29
C GLU A 21 -25.94 -37.42 60.45
N GLU A 22 -26.12 -36.67 59.35
CA GLU A 22 -27.28 -36.66 58.43
C GLU A 22 -28.43 -35.76 58.91
N LEU A 23 -28.56 -34.58 58.28
CA LEU A 23 -29.81 -33.83 58.23
C LEU A 23 -30.14 -33.49 56.78
N VAL A 24 -31.39 -33.84 56.46
CA VAL A 24 -32.04 -33.90 55.16
C VAL A 24 -32.26 -32.50 54.58
N MET A 25 -32.29 -32.46 53.25
CA MET A 25 -32.55 -31.32 52.39
C MET A 25 -33.84 -30.56 52.73
N ASP A 26 -33.75 -29.23 52.73
CA ASP A 26 -34.78 -28.42 52.06
C ASP A 26 -34.15 -27.17 51.42
N SER A 27 -34.30 -27.09 50.09
CA SER A 27 -33.99 -25.94 49.23
C SER A 27 -35.18 -24.98 49.28
N PRO A 28 -35.03 -23.64 49.06
CA PRO A 28 -34.42 -23.13 47.84
C PRO A 28 -33.67 -21.78 48.01
N ALA A 29 -32.36 -21.78 47.81
CA ALA A 29 -31.58 -20.53 47.74
C ALA A 29 -30.46 -20.57 46.68
N VAL A 30 -30.65 -21.35 45.60
CA VAL A 30 -29.64 -21.50 44.54
C VAL A 30 -29.91 -20.61 43.32
N GLU A 31 -31.03 -19.89 43.26
CA GLU A 31 -31.33 -19.03 42.10
C GLU A 31 -30.77 -17.60 42.17
N GLN A 32 -30.09 -17.21 43.26
CA GLN A 32 -29.60 -15.82 43.41
C GLN A 32 -28.08 -15.64 43.28
N GLN A 33 -27.32 -16.71 43.01
CA GLN A 33 -25.87 -16.61 42.75
C GLN A 33 -25.48 -16.83 41.28
N GLN A 34 -26.44 -17.03 40.37
CA GLN A 34 -26.19 -17.11 38.92
C GLN A 34 -26.54 -15.81 38.17
N ALA A 35 -26.82 -14.71 38.87
CA ALA A 35 -27.16 -13.42 38.28
C ALA A 35 -26.04 -12.35 38.37
N VAL A 36 -24.77 -12.76 38.45
CA VAL A 36 -23.62 -11.84 38.29
C VAL A 36 -22.86 -12.04 36.97
N LEU A 37 -23.33 -12.96 36.10
CA LEU A 37 -22.66 -13.29 34.84
C LEU A 37 -23.29 -12.66 33.59
N PHE A 38 -24.22 -11.71 33.73
CA PHE A 38 -24.95 -11.16 32.58
C PHE A 38 -25.02 -9.62 32.49
N GLN A 39 -24.13 -8.88 33.15
CA GLN A 39 -24.08 -7.42 33.01
C GLN A 39 -22.66 -6.84 32.97
N THR A 40 -21.88 -7.24 31.97
CA THR A 40 -20.90 -6.37 31.28
C THR A 40 -20.81 -6.84 29.82
N ALA A 41 -21.92 -6.74 29.09
CA ALA A 41 -21.93 -6.87 27.64
C ALA A 41 -21.23 -5.66 27.03
N ASN A 42 -19.90 -5.68 27.03
CA ASN A 42 -19.01 -4.91 26.16
C ASN A 42 -17.58 -5.50 26.20
N GLY A 43 -17.46 -6.83 26.36
CA GLY A 43 -16.16 -7.49 26.21
C GLY A 43 -15.69 -7.41 24.75
N ARG A 44 -14.45 -6.96 24.51
CA ARG A 44 -13.86 -6.90 23.18
C ARG A 44 -13.30 -8.26 22.77
N GLN A 45 -13.65 -8.72 21.58
CA GLN A 45 -13.11 -9.97 21.07
C GLN A 45 -11.69 -9.75 20.53
N CYS A 46 -10.78 -10.64 20.91
CA CYS A 46 -9.42 -10.63 20.37
C CYS A 46 -9.44 -11.02 18.89
N PRO A 47 -8.93 -10.19 17.97
CA PRO A 47 -8.93 -10.51 16.55
C PRO A 47 -7.99 -11.68 16.20
N TYR A 48 -6.98 -11.94 17.05
CA TYR A 48 -5.98 -12.99 16.81
C TYR A 48 -6.39 -14.38 17.29
N CYS A 49 -7.11 -14.50 18.42
CA CYS A 49 -7.45 -15.80 19.03
C CYS A 49 -8.94 -15.96 19.37
N GLY A 50 -9.77 -14.96 19.11
CA GLY A 50 -11.21 -15.01 19.33
C GLY A 50 -11.66 -14.91 20.80
N THR A 51 -10.73 -14.82 21.77
CA THR A 51 -11.06 -14.69 23.19
C THR A 51 -11.75 -13.36 23.48
N VAL A 52 -12.83 -13.37 24.24
CA VAL A 52 -13.50 -12.16 24.73
C VAL A 52 -12.72 -11.63 25.94
N ASN A 53 -12.27 -10.40 25.86
CA ASN A 53 -11.49 -9.71 26.90
C ASN A 53 -12.26 -8.51 27.43
N GLU A 54 -11.83 -7.94 28.54
CA GLU A 54 -12.46 -6.73 29.08
C GLU A 54 -12.39 -5.56 28.09
N PRO A 55 -13.41 -4.68 28.03
CA PRO A 55 -13.50 -3.59 27.05
C PRO A 55 -12.23 -2.73 26.96
N ASP A 56 -11.60 -2.45 28.12
CA ASP A 56 -10.41 -1.61 28.25
C ASP A 56 -9.10 -2.42 28.31
N ALA A 57 -9.15 -3.74 28.09
CA ALA A 57 -7.96 -4.58 28.10
C ALA A 57 -7.01 -4.14 26.97
N MET A 58 -5.77 -3.78 27.32
CA MET A 58 -4.73 -3.42 26.33
C MET A 58 -4.07 -4.63 25.66
N PHE A 59 -4.14 -5.82 26.28
CA PHE A 59 -3.58 -7.07 25.75
C PHE A 59 -4.55 -8.22 26.00
N CYS A 60 -4.51 -9.22 25.13
CA CYS A 60 -5.36 -10.39 25.23
C CYS A 60 -4.88 -11.28 26.36
N ALA A 61 -5.78 -11.59 27.30
CA ALA A 61 -5.52 -12.49 28.42
C ALA A 61 -5.16 -13.92 27.99
N SER A 62 -5.53 -14.32 26.76
CA SER A 62 -5.26 -15.65 26.23
C SER A 62 -3.99 -15.71 25.38
N CYS A 63 -3.83 -14.82 24.40
CA CYS A 63 -2.70 -14.87 23.46
C CYS A 63 -1.64 -13.77 23.64
N GLY A 64 -1.85 -12.83 24.55
CA GLY A 64 -0.92 -11.72 24.82
C GLY A 64 -0.88 -10.61 23.75
N GLN A 65 -1.60 -10.77 22.64
CA GLN A 65 -1.61 -9.77 21.57
C GLN A 65 -2.32 -8.48 21.98
N PRO A 66 -1.88 -7.30 21.51
CA PRO A 66 -2.48 -6.04 21.89
C PRO A 66 -3.94 -5.95 21.45
N LEU A 67 -4.75 -5.54 22.40
CA LEU A 67 -6.15 -5.26 22.34
C LEU A 67 -6.37 -3.75 22.45
N GLY A 68 -5.49 -2.91 21.91
CA GLY A 68 -5.69 -1.46 21.90
C GLY A 68 -5.96 -0.97 20.49
N LYS A 69 -6.60 0.20 20.35
CA LYS A 69 -6.24 1.05 19.22
C LYS A 69 -4.79 1.45 19.45
N MET A 70 -3.89 1.09 18.54
CA MET A 70 -2.51 1.54 18.65
C MET A 70 -2.46 3.03 18.34
N THR A 71 -1.51 3.75 18.93
CA THR A 71 -1.23 5.14 18.57
C THR A 71 0.09 5.21 17.84
N CYS A 72 0.18 6.08 16.83
CA CYS A 72 1.40 6.28 16.09
C CYS A 72 2.48 6.86 17.03
N PRO A 73 3.67 6.23 17.13
CA PRO A 73 4.74 6.72 18.00
C PRO A 73 5.29 8.08 17.57
N ASN A 74 5.06 8.50 16.31
CA ASN A 74 5.56 9.76 15.76
C ASN A 74 4.57 10.93 15.92
N CYS A 75 3.26 10.69 15.79
CA CYS A 75 2.26 11.77 15.81
C CYS A 75 1.08 11.58 16.78
N GLY A 76 0.98 10.44 17.46
CA GLY A 76 -0.10 10.15 18.41
C GLY A 76 -1.46 9.81 17.79
N ALA A 77 -1.59 9.79 16.46
CA ALA A 77 -2.84 9.42 15.79
C ALA A 77 -3.22 7.96 16.06
N GLU A 78 -4.53 7.66 16.13
CA GLU A 78 -5.02 6.28 16.20
C GLU A 78 -4.70 5.52 14.91
N ILE A 79 -4.13 4.32 15.04
CA ILE A 79 -3.72 3.43 13.96
C ILE A 79 -4.27 2.02 14.19
N ASP A 80 -4.46 1.28 13.10
CA ASP A 80 -4.82 -0.15 13.14
C ASP A 80 -3.65 -0.94 13.78
N PRO A 81 -3.91 -1.91 14.66
CA PRO A 81 -2.85 -2.67 15.34
C PRO A 81 -1.95 -3.46 14.38
N ASP A 82 -2.44 -3.82 13.19
CA ASP A 82 -1.65 -4.50 12.16
C ASP A 82 -1.09 -3.51 11.12
N ALA A 83 -1.21 -2.20 11.32
CA ALA A 83 -0.65 -1.21 10.42
C ALA A 83 0.89 -1.23 10.47
N ASP A 84 1.54 -1.17 9.31
CA ASP A 84 2.98 -0.97 9.22
C ASP A 84 3.36 0.50 8.92
N PHE A 85 2.36 1.30 8.54
CA PHE A 85 2.50 2.69 8.13
C PHE A 85 1.38 3.56 8.72
N CYS A 86 1.72 4.79 9.12
CA CYS A 86 0.74 5.75 9.61
C CYS A 86 0.19 6.61 8.45
N GLU A 87 -1.11 6.49 8.16
CA GLU A 87 -1.83 7.28 7.15
C GLU A 87 -1.90 8.79 7.47
N VAL A 88 -1.58 9.21 8.70
CA VAL A 88 -1.64 10.62 9.13
C VAL A 88 -0.29 11.31 9.01
N CYS A 89 0.76 10.79 9.65
CA CYS A 89 2.10 11.40 9.59
C CYS A 89 2.99 10.85 8.47
N HIS A 90 2.48 9.90 7.69
CA HIS A 90 3.15 9.33 6.53
C HIS A 90 4.54 8.75 6.81
N HIS A 91 4.69 8.15 7.99
CA HIS A 91 5.92 7.46 8.42
C HIS A 91 5.66 5.98 8.68
N TYR A 92 6.69 5.18 8.40
CA TYR A 92 6.74 3.79 8.82
C TYR A 92 6.81 3.68 10.34
N ILE A 93 6.03 2.77 10.94
CA ILE A 93 5.84 2.70 12.40
C ILE A 93 6.42 1.44 13.05
N ARG A 94 6.72 0.40 12.28
CA ARG A 94 7.30 -0.83 12.85
C ARG A 94 8.79 -0.65 13.13
N THR A 95 9.24 -1.24 14.23
CA THR A 95 10.64 -1.22 14.68
C THR A 95 11.32 -2.59 14.56
N ASP A 96 10.51 -3.64 14.44
CA ASP A 96 10.91 -5.05 14.41
C ASP A 96 11.06 -5.61 12.98
N VAL A 97 10.65 -4.84 11.97
CA VAL A 97 10.74 -5.21 10.55
C VAL A 97 11.33 -4.06 9.75
N CYS A 98 12.24 -4.38 8.83
CA CYS A 98 12.84 -3.42 7.93
C CYS A 98 11.82 -2.91 6.90
N SER A 99 11.67 -1.59 6.80
CA SER A 99 10.77 -0.94 5.83
C SER A 99 11.18 -1.14 4.36
N PHE A 100 12.47 -1.36 4.10
CA PHE A 100 13.04 -1.48 2.76
C PHE A 100 12.93 -2.90 2.18
N CYS A 101 13.38 -3.91 2.92
CA CYS A 101 13.43 -5.30 2.45
C CYS A 101 12.42 -6.24 3.14
N GLY A 102 11.87 -5.86 4.29
CA GLY A 102 10.93 -6.69 5.06
C GLY A 102 11.59 -7.75 5.95
N ALA A 103 12.91 -7.71 6.15
CA ALA A 103 13.60 -8.58 7.09
C ALA A 103 13.28 -8.24 8.55
N TYR A 104 13.30 -9.24 9.43
CA TYR A 104 13.14 -9.03 10.87
C TYR A 104 14.40 -8.40 11.47
N LEU A 105 14.21 -7.49 12.42
CA LEU A 105 15.26 -6.73 13.09
C LEU A 105 15.31 -7.16 14.56
N SER A 106 16.48 -7.63 15.02
CA SER A 106 16.68 -8.15 16.37
C SER A 106 17.40 -7.19 17.33
N GLY A 107 17.64 -5.94 16.93
CA GLY A 107 18.39 -4.95 17.72
C GLY A 107 18.12 -3.50 17.30
N GLN A 108 18.86 -2.53 17.85
CA GLN A 108 18.74 -1.08 17.55
C GLN A 108 19.82 -0.55 16.59
N GLU A 109 20.32 -1.41 15.72
CA GLU A 109 21.38 -1.05 14.77
C GLU A 109 20.94 0.07 13.81
N ALA A 110 21.86 0.94 13.39
CA ALA A 110 21.54 2.04 12.48
C ALA A 110 21.15 1.58 11.06
N PHE A 111 21.62 0.38 10.66
CA PHE A 111 21.40 -0.21 9.35
C PHE A 111 20.73 -1.57 9.47
N CYS A 112 20.05 -2.01 8.41
CA CYS A 112 19.54 -3.37 8.31
C CYS A 112 20.67 -4.35 8.00
N PRO A 113 20.82 -5.47 8.74
CA PRO A 113 21.88 -6.45 8.48
C PRO A 113 21.69 -7.22 7.16
N GLU A 114 20.45 -7.31 6.65
CA GLU A 114 20.14 -8.05 5.42
C GLU A 114 20.34 -7.19 4.17
N CYS A 115 19.80 -5.96 4.13
CA CYS A 115 19.83 -5.12 2.92
C CYS A 115 20.74 -3.88 3.04
N GLY A 116 21.41 -3.67 4.17
CA GLY A 116 22.29 -2.53 4.41
C GLY A 116 21.60 -1.16 4.43
N SER A 117 20.27 -1.09 4.33
CA SER A 117 19.54 0.18 4.27
C SER A 117 19.45 0.84 5.66
N PRO A 118 19.55 2.18 5.75
CA PRO A 118 19.49 2.91 7.01
C PRO A 118 18.06 2.90 7.57
N ARG A 119 17.92 2.73 8.89
CA ARG A 119 16.58 2.73 9.53
C ARG A 119 15.93 4.12 9.60
N GLY A 120 16.70 5.19 9.43
CA GLY A 120 16.24 6.58 9.45
C GLY A 120 15.74 7.14 8.12
N GLY A 121 15.50 6.27 7.12
CA GLY A 121 15.07 6.69 5.78
C GLY A 121 16.21 7.12 4.85
N ILE A 122 15.88 7.31 3.58
CA ILE A 122 16.80 7.72 2.51
C ILE A 122 16.22 8.96 1.81
N VAL A 123 17.06 9.99 1.66
CA VAL A 123 16.71 11.17 0.87
C VAL A 123 16.88 10.86 -0.62
N CYS A 124 15.83 11.11 -1.40
CA CYS A 124 15.89 10.88 -2.84
C CYS A 124 16.90 11.84 -3.52
N PRO A 125 17.82 11.34 -4.36
CA PRO A 125 18.78 12.21 -5.05
C PRO A 125 18.15 13.07 -6.15
N VAL A 126 16.94 12.73 -6.62
CA VAL A 126 16.25 13.42 -7.72
C VAL A 126 15.32 14.53 -7.20
N CYS A 127 14.49 14.22 -6.21
CA CYS A 127 13.48 15.15 -5.69
C CYS A 127 13.72 15.62 -4.24
N HIS A 128 14.78 15.14 -3.58
CA HIS A 128 15.16 15.49 -2.20
C HIS A 128 14.12 15.16 -1.11
N THR A 129 13.07 14.41 -1.47
CA THR A 129 12.08 13.92 -0.51
C THR A 129 12.67 12.82 0.37
N LEU A 130 12.38 12.84 1.67
CA LEU A 130 12.70 11.76 2.61
C LEU A 130 11.74 10.58 2.43
N ASN A 131 12.30 9.37 2.30
CA ASN A 131 11.54 8.15 2.08
C ASN A 131 11.97 7.05 3.05
N ASP A 132 10.98 6.34 3.61
CA ASP A 132 11.22 5.17 4.46
C ASP A 132 11.25 3.86 3.65
N PHE A 133 11.10 3.93 2.33
CA PHE A 133 10.93 2.76 1.46
C PHE A 133 11.96 2.70 0.33
N ALA A 134 12.05 1.54 -0.32
CA ALA A 134 13.04 1.26 -1.36
C ALA A 134 12.88 2.11 -2.64
N PHE A 135 11.68 2.65 -2.86
CA PHE A 135 11.35 3.55 -3.96
C PHE A 135 10.89 4.90 -3.41
N CYS A 136 11.22 5.97 -4.13
CA CYS A 136 10.74 7.30 -3.78
C CYS A 136 9.21 7.40 -3.96
N LYS A 137 8.51 7.85 -2.92
CA LYS A 137 7.04 7.99 -2.91
C LYS A 137 6.52 9.00 -3.94
N GLN A 138 7.30 10.03 -4.26
CA GLN A 138 6.91 11.07 -5.21
C GLN A 138 7.31 10.74 -6.65
N CYS A 139 8.60 10.53 -6.90
CA CYS A 139 9.11 10.36 -8.27
C CYS A 139 9.26 8.90 -8.72
N GLY A 140 9.16 7.92 -7.81
CA GLY A 140 9.32 6.50 -8.14
C GLY A 140 10.77 6.05 -8.39
N THR A 141 11.77 6.91 -8.17
CA THR A 141 13.19 6.52 -8.28
C THR A 141 13.53 5.42 -7.28
N ALA A 142 14.19 4.35 -7.76
CA ALA A 142 14.75 3.31 -6.90
C ALA A 142 15.93 3.85 -6.07
N LEU A 143 15.83 3.76 -4.75
CA LEU A 143 16.80 4.31 -3.80
C LEU A 143 17.81 3.25 -3.35
N THR A 144 17.35 2.01 -3.11
CA THR A 144 18.20 0.90 -2.67
C THR A 144 18.76 0.11 -3.85
N GLU A 145 19.81 -0.67 -3.61
CA GLU A 145 20.40 -1.54 -4.62
C GLU A 145 19.42 -2.64 -5.05
N ASP A 146 18.76 -3.30 -4.10
CA ASP A 146 17.73 -4.31 -4.37
C ASP A 146 16.61 -3.78 -5.28
N ALA A 147 16.20 -2.52 -5.09
CA ALA A 147 15.18 -1.89 -5.94
C ALA A 147 15.69 -1.62 -7.36
N ARG A 148 16.96 -1.23 -7.51
CA ARG A 148 17.59 -1.05 -8.83
C ARG A 148 17.72 -2.37 -9.57
N GLN A 149 18.13 -3.43 -8.87
CA GLN A 149 18.22 -4.77 -9.45
C GLN A 149 16.84 -5.27 -9.90
N LEU A 150 15.81 -5.14 -9.04
CA LEU A 150 14.44 -5.53 -9.38
C LEU A 150 13.92 -4.78 -10.62
N LEU A 151 14.18 -3.47 -10.72
CA LEU A 151 13.84 -2.71 -11.92
C LEU A 151 14.57 -3.23 -13.16
N ALA A 152 15.86 -3.53 -13.07
CA ALA A 152 16.64 -4.04 -14.20
C ALA A 152 16.11 -5.39 -14.68
N GLU A 153 15.75 -6.27 -13.76
CA GLU A 153 15.12 -7.57 -14.07
C GLU A 153 13.77 -7.38 -14.78
N LEU A 154 12.92 -6.49 -14.27
CA LEU A 154 11.61 -6.21 -14.87
C LEU A 154 11.72 -5.52 -16.23
N GLN A 155 12.68 -4.63 -16.43
CA GLN A 155 12.91 -3.96 -17.71
C GLN A 155 13.23 -4.93 -18.85
N MET A 156 13.73 -6.12 -18.53
CA MET A 156 14.02 -7.14 -19.52
C MET A 156 12.78 -7.90 -20.00
N THR A 157 11.70 -7.90 -19.23
CA THR A 157 10.48 -8.65 -19.59
C THR A 157 9.74 -7.99 -20.76
N PRO A 158 9.14 -8.77 -21.68
CA PRO A 158 8.39 -8.22 -22.80
C PRO A 158 7.15 -7.45 -22.32
N GLU A 159 6.51 -7.89 -21.24
CA GLU A 159 5.34 -7.24 -20.66
C GLU A 159 5.67 -5.81 -20.19
N TYR A 160 6.82 -5.63 -19.53
CA TYR A 160 7.24 -4.29 -19.10
C TYR A 160 7.51 -3.36 -20.28
N LYS A 161 8.10 -3.88 -21.37
CA LYS A 161 8.35 -3.09 -22.57
C LYS A 161 7.05 -2.67 -23.26
N GLU A 162 6.10 -3.59 -23.41
CA GLU A 162 4.76 -3.29 -23.94
C GLU A 162 4.06 -2.23 -23.07
N MET A 163 4.16 -2.35 -21.74
CA MET A 163 3.59 -1.39 -20.80
C MET A 163 4.16 0.02 -20.99
N GLN A 164 5.49 0.15 -21.09
CA GLN A 164 6.14 1.45 -21.29
C GLN A 164 5.85 2.05 -22.67
N GLU A 165 5.75 1.21 -23.70
CA GLU A 165 5.39 1.67 -25.05
C GLU A 165 3.95 2.21 -25.09
N LEU A 166 2.99 1.49 -24.50
CA LEU A 166 1.60 1.96 -24.37
C LEU A 166 1.50 3.25 -23.56
N ALA A 167 2.28 3.37 -22.48
CA ALA A 167 2.32 4.58 -21.66
C ALA A 167 2.82 5.79 -22.47
N LYS A 168 3.86 5.59 -23.29
CA LYS A 168 4.38 6.62 -24.20
C LYS A 168 3.36 6.99 -25.29
N GLU A 169 2.70 6.01 -25.90
CA GLU A 169 1.64 6.26 -26.88
C GLU A 169 0.49 7.09 -26.26
N LEU A 170 0.12 6.80 -25.01
CA LEU A 170 -0.89 7.58 -24.29
C LEU A 170 -0.44 9.02 -24.06
N ASP A 171 0.79 9.24 -23.62
CA ASP A 171 1.35 10.60 -23.46
C ASP A 171 1.37 11.36 -24.80
N GLU A 172 1.77 10.71 -25.90
CA GLU A 172 1.74 11.30 -27.24
C GLU A 172 0.31 11.66 -27.70
N LEU A 173 -0.67 10.79 -27.44
CA LEU A 173 -2.09 11.05 -27.71
C LEU A 173 -2.63 12.18 -26.81
N GLU A 174 -2.14 12.31 -25.59
CA GLU A 174 -2.48 13.42 -24.71
C GLU A 174 -1.90 14.75 -25.16
N MET A 175 -0.71 14.75 -25.76
CA MET A 175 -0.08 15.94 -26.35
C MET A 175 -0.69 16.33 -27.70
N SER A 176 -1.54 15.49 -28.29
CA SER A 176 -2.22 15.81 -29.55
C SER A 176 -3.40 16.77 -29.35
N LEU A 177 -3.49 17.77 -30.23
CA LEU A 177 -4.51 18.83 -30.13
C LEU A 177 -5.75 18.43 -30.94
N PRO A 178 -6.92 18.26 -30.31
CA PRO A 178 -8.15 17.95 -31.03
C PRO A 178 -8.64 19.15 -31.84
N PHE A 179 -9.39 18.89 -32.91
CA PHE A 179 -10.14 19.95 -33.60
C PHE A 179 -11.24 20.53 -32.68
N SER A 180 -11.27 21.86 -32.55
CA SER A 180 -12.28 22.59 -31.77
C SER A 180 -13.61 22.78 -32.50
N SER A 181 -13.60 22.81 -33.83
CA SER A 181 -14.80 23.00 -34.65
C SER A 181 -14.63 22.43 -36.07
N GLU A 182 -15.75 22.21 -36.77
CA GLU A 182 -15.73 21.82 -38.20
C GLU A 182 -15.01 22.85 -39.07
N LYS A 183 -15.15 24.14 -38.75
CA LYS A 183 -14.46 25.23 -39.45
C LYS A 183 -12.94 25.08 -39.35
N ASP A 184 -12.44 24.64 -38.19
CA ASP A 184 -11.01 24.42 -38.00
C ASP A 184 -10.51 23.22 -38.79
N LEU A 185 -11.35 22.20 -38.95
CA LEU A 185 -11.06 21.01 -39.74
C LEU A 185 -10.95 21.35 -41.23
N VAL A 186 -11.90 22.13 -41.75
CA VAL A 186 -11.87 22.65 -43.12
C VAL A 186 -10.64 23.55 -43.34
N ARG A 187 -10.37 24.48 -42.42
CA ARG A 187 -9.18 25.36 -42.47
C ARG A 187 -7.87 24.56 -42.51
N ASP A 188 -7.74 23.51 -41.70
CA ASP A 188 -6.55 22.66 -41.68
C ASP A 188 -6.37 21.90 -43.00
N GLN A 189 -7.45 21.37 -43.57
CA GLN A 189 -7.42 20.70 -44.89
C GLN A 189 -6.99 21.66 -46.01
N LEU A 190 -7.51 22.89 -46.02
CA LEU A 190 -7.10 23.93 -46.97
C LEU A 190 -5.63 24.30 -46.81
N ASN A 191 -5.18 24.51 -45.57
CA ASN A 191 -3.77 24.81 -45.28
C ASN A 191 -2.83 23.69 -45.69
N ARG A 192 -3.24 22.43 -45.52
CA ARG A 192 -2.47 21.26 -45.94
C ARG A 192 -2.33 21.19 -47.46
N LYS A 193 -3.42 21.36 -48.21
CA LYS A 193 -3.38 21.43 -49.68
C LYS A 193 -2.52 22.59 -50.18
N LEU A 194 -2.62 23.76 -49.53
CA LEU A 194 -1.79 24.92 -49.86
C LEU A 194 -0.30 24.61 -49.60
N ARG A 195 0.04 24.00 -48.47
CA ARG A 195 1.41 23.62 -48.12
C ARG A 195 1.99 22.61 -49.10
N GLU A 196 1.23 21.57 -49.44
CA GLU A 196 1.63 20.58 -50.45
C GLU A 196 1.96 21.25 -51.79
N ARG A 197 1.10 22.18 -52.24
CA ARG A 197 1.31 22.94 -53.49
C ARG A 197 2.55 23.84 -53.43
N VAL A 198 2.73 24.59 -52.35
CA VAL A 198 3.89 25.48 -52.16
C VAL A 198 5.19 24.67 -52.12
N LEU A 199 5.23 23.57 -51.38
CA LEU A 199 6.41 22.71 -51.31
C LEU A 199 6.75 22.08 -52.66
N THR A 200 5.73 21.70 -53.43
CA THR A 200 5.92 21.16 -54.79
C THR A 200 6.54 22.21 -55.72
N LEU A 201 6.06 23.46 -55.68
CA LEU A 201 6.63 24.55 -56.48
C LEU A 201 8.08 24.86 -56.07
N LEU A 202 8.35 24.93 -54.76
CA LEU A 202 9.70 25.15 -54.24
C LEU A 202 10.68 24.02 -54.60
N ALA A 203 10.20 22.78 -54.69
CA ALA A 203 11.02 21.65 -55.11
C ALA A 203 11.36 21.75 -56.61
N GLN A 204 10.38 22.10 -57.44
CA GLN A 204 10.57 22.33 -58.88
C GLN A 204 11.60 23.44 -59.15
N ASP A 205 11.51 24.58 -58.46
CA ASP A 205 12.47 25.68 -58.59
C ASP A 205 13.89 25.28 -58.19
N LYS A 206 14.03 24.36 -57.23
CA LYS A 206 15.33 23.83 -56.78
C LYS A 206 15.85 22.66 -57.63
N GLY A 207 15.15 22.27 -58.70
CA GLY A 207 15.53 21.14 -59.55
C GLY A 207 15.39 19.77 -58.87
N SER A 208 14.61 19.69 -57.78
CA SER A 208 14.34 18.45 -57.05
C SER A 208 12.96 17.92 -57.40
N THR A 209 12.84 16.62 -57.66
CA THR A 209 11.57 15.98 -58.04
C THR A 209 10.72 15.56 -56.84
N THR A 210 11.25 15.61 -55.62
CA THR A 210 10.56 15.15 -54.41
C THR A 210 10.37 16.27 -53.40
N PRO A 211 9.13 16.76 -53.22
CA PRO A 211 8.84 17.71 -52.15
C PRO A 211 8.97 17.03 -50.79
N VAL A 212 9.87 17.52 -49.94
CA VAL A 212 9.98 17.08 -48.55
C VAL A 212 8.83 17.70 -47.75
N VAL A 213 7.78 16.91 -47.50
CA VAL A 213 6.66 17.34 -46.66
C VAL A 213 7.07 17.20 -45.19
N GLU A 214 7.47 18.31 -44.58
CA GLU A 214 7.82 18.37 -43.17
C GLU A 214 6.57 18.22 -42.28
N ARG A 215 6.33 16.96 -41.91
CA ARG A 215 5.44 16.42 -40.88
C ARG A 215 3.93 16.72 -41.03
N PRO A 216 3.07 15.69 -40.94
CA PRO A 216 1.62 15.88 -40.94
C PRO A 216 1.15 16.69 -39.72
N SER A 217 -0.01 17.35 -39.83
CA SER A 217 -0.64 18.03 -38.69
C SER A 217 -0.91 17.01 -37.58
N LYS A 218 -0.50 17.35 -36.34
CA LYS A 218 -0.81 16.54 -35.14
C LYS A 218 -2.27 16.68 -34.68
N ARG A 219 -3.15 17.22 -35.53
CA ARG A 219 -4.54 17.53 -35.19
C ARG A 219 -5.44 16.35 -35.57
N VAL A 220 -6.26 15.92 -34.63
CA VAL A 220 -7.12 14.73 -34.76
C VAL A 220 -8.55 15.10 -34.37
N LYS A 221 -9.55 14.38 -34.90
CA LYS A 221 -10.92 14.52 -34.42
C LYS A 221 -11.02 14.08 -32.95
N LYS A 222 -11.77 14.82 -32.14
CA LYS A 222 -11.91 14.54 -30.69
C LYS A 222 -12.39 13.11 -30.43
N GLU A 223 -13.42 12.67 -31.13
CA GLU A 223 -14.00 11.32 -30.97
C GLU A 223 -13.00 10.21 -31.31
N GLU A 224 -12.23 10.38 -32.39
CA GLU A 224 -11.21 9.41 -32.80
C GLU A 224 -10.05 9.36 -31.80
N LEU A 225 -9.68 10.52 -31.25
CA LEU A 225 -8.64 10.65 -30.23
C LEU A 225 -9.09 10.00 -28.91
N ASP A 226 -10.34 10.23 -28.49
CA ASP A 226 -10.90 9.62 -27.29
C ASP A 226 -11.05 8.09 -27.46
N ALA A 227 -11.45 7.61 -28.64
CA ALA A 227 -11.50 6.18 -28.95
C ALA A 227 -10.12 5.53 -28.97
N LYS A 228 -9.11 6.19 -29.54
CA LYS A 228 -7.71 5.72 -29.51
C LYS A 228 -7.21 5.62 -28.07
N LYS A 229 -7.48 6.65 -27.25
CA LYS A 229 -7.11 6.67 -25.83
C LYS A 229 -7.78 5.53 -25.06
N SER A 230 -9.09 5.31 -25.23
CA SER A 230 -9.80 4.27 -24.49
C SER A 230 -9.27 2.86 -24.83
N VAL A 231 -8.94 2.59 -26.09
CA VAL A 231 -8.32 1.32 -26.50
C VAL A 231 -6.97 1.11 -25.82
N ARG A 232 -6.10 2.14 -25.78
CA ARG A 232 -4.79 2.05 -25.13
C ARG A 232 -4.90 1.92 -23.61
N VAL A 233 -5.81 2.67 -22.99
CA VAL A 233 -6.08 2.59 -21.54
C VAL A 233 -6.56 1.19 -21.17
N ASN A 234 -7.51 0.61 -21.92
CA ASN A 234 -8.00 -0.74 -21.66
C ASN A 234 -6.88 -1.77 -21.76
N ARG A 235 -6.07 -1.68 -22.81
CA ARG A 235 -4.93 -2.59 -22.99
C ARG A 235 -3.90 -2.47 -21.86
N LEU A 236 -3.60 -1.25 -21.44
CA LEU A 236 -2.68 -0.99 -20.32
C LEU A 236 -3.25 -1.53 -19.00
N THR A 237 -4.55 -1.36 -18.74
CA THR A 237 -5.23 -1.92 -17.57
C THR A 237 -5.12 -3.45 -17.54
N GLU A 238 -5.42 -4.13 -18.66
CA GLU A 238 -5.27 -5.59 -18.76
C GLU A 238 -3.85 -6.07 -18.46
N LEU A 239 -2.85 -5.30 -18.91
CA LEU A 239 -1.45 -5.63 -18.70
C LEU A 239 -1.03 -5.42 -17.24
N LEU A 240 -1.48 -4.32 -16.61
CA LEU A 240 -1.26 -4.05 -15.19
C LEU A 240 -1.91 -5.10 -14.29
N GLU A 241 -3.10 -5.59 -14.64
CA GLU A 241 -3.77 -6.68 -13.91
C GLU A 241 -2.99 -7.99 -14.02
N LYS A 242 -2.44 -8.33 -15.19
CA LYS A 242 -1.59 -9.52 -15.36
C LYS A 242 -0.29 -9.44 -14.57
N MET A 243 0.27 -8.24 -14.45
CA MET A 243 1.48 -7.99 -13.68
C MET A 243 1.20 -7.81 -12.17
N ALA A 244 -0.06 -7.77 -11.72
CA ALA A 244 -0.37 -7.60 -10.31
C ALA A 244 0.08 -8.83 -9.50
N GLN A 245 0.89 -8.61 -8.47
CA GLN A 245 1.33 -9.70 -7.60
C GLN A 245 0.26 -10.12 -6.59
N PRO A 246 0.13 -11.43 -6.31
CA PRO A 246 -0.71 -11.89 -5.22
C PRO A 246 -0.16 -11.42 -3.86
N PRO A 247 -0.99 -11.38 -2.80
CA PRO A 247 -0.56 -11.09 -1.44
C PRO A 247 0.59 -12.03 -1.02
N GLN A 248 1.68 -11.46 -0.48
CA GLN A 248 2.82 -12.24 0.04
C GLN A 248 3.05 -11.93 1.51
N SER A 249 3.78 -12.82 2.18
CA SER A 249 4.10 -12.70 3.61
C SER A 249 5.00 -11.51 3.95
N GLN A 250 5.78 -11.00 2.99
CA GLN A 250 6.67 -9.85 3.18
C GLN A 250 6.09 -8.60 2.49
N PRO A 251 5.44 -7.68 3.23
CA PRO A 251 4.79 -6.48 2.66
C PRO A 251 5.75 -5.63 1.82
N ALA A 252 7.01 -5.51 2.26
CA ALA A 252 8.02 -4.72 1.56
C ALA A 252 8.29 -5.23 0.14
N LYS A 253 8.32 -6.56 -0.09
CA LYS A 253 8.54 -7.14 -1.42
C LYS A 253 7.38 -6.86 -2.38
N VAL A 254 6.15 -7.04 -1.91
CA VAL A 254 4.93 -6.73 -2.70
C VAL A 254 4.91 -5.26 -3.09
N ARG A 255 5.21 -4.37 -2.13
CA ARG A 255 5.29 -2.92 -2.35
C ARG A 255 6.38 -2.58 -3.37
N ASN A 256 7.58 -3.14 -3.21
CA ASN A 256 8.72 -2.88 -4.09
C ASN A 256 8.43 -3.32 -5.52
N TYR A 257 7.83 -4.50 -5.71
CA TYR A 257 7.42 -4.98 -7.02
C TYR A 257 6.33 -4.09 -7.64
N ALA A 258 5.30 -3.73 -6.88
CA ALA A 258 4.25 -2.84 -7.36
C ALA A 258 4.82 -1.48 -7.81
N MET A 259 5.73 -0.89 -7.02
CA MET A 259 6.42 0.34 -7.38
C MET A 259 7.30 0.19 -8.62
N ALA A 260 7.98 -0.95 -8.78
CA ALA A 260 8.80 -1.23 -9.94
C ALA A 260 7.97 -1.35 -11.23
N CYS A 261 6.76 -1.89 -11.15
CA CYS A 261 5.80 -2.02 -12.25
C CYS A 261 4.98 -0.75 -12.52
N LYS A 262 5.36 0.41 -11.99
CA LYS A 262 4.65 1.68 -12.23
C LYS A 262 4.94 2.21 -13.64
N PRO A 263 3.95 2.36 -14.53
CA PRO A 263 4.15 3.00 -15.83
C PRO A 263 4.47 4.49 -15.68
N GLN A 264 5.40 4.99 -16.48
CA GLN A 264 5.82 6.39 -16.44
C GLN A 264 4.98 7.24 -17.40
N GLY A 265 4.78 8.52 -17.09
CA GLY A 265 4.06 9.47 -17.97
C GLY A 265 2.53 9.38 -17.92
N VAL A 266 1.97 8.40 -17.21
CA VAL A 266 0.51 8.27 -17.04
C VAL A 266 0.12 8.67 -15.61
N ARG A 267 -1.03 9.35 -15.47
CA ARG A 267 -1.59 9.64 -14.14
C ARG A 267 -2.20 8.36 -13.58
N LEU A 268 -1.70 7.91 -12.44
CA LEU A 268 -2.10 6.66 -11.80
C LEU A 268 -2.59 6.91 -10.38
N ALA A 269 -3.44 6.02 -9.90
CA ALA A 269 -3.70 5.83 -8.49
C ALA A 269 -3.51 4.36 -8.12
N TRP A 270 -3.19 4.11 -6.87
CA TRP A 270 -3.07 2.77 -6.30
C TRP A 270 -4.36 2.43 -5.56
N GLU A 271 -5.07 1.39 -6.00
CA GLU A 271 -6.23 0.85 -5.27
C GLU A 271 -5.75 -0.25 -4.33
N CYS A 272 -5.91 -0.05 -3.02
CA CYS A 272 -5.51 -1.07 -2.03
C CYS A 272 -6.56 -2.18 -1.89
N ASN A 273 -6.12 -3.43 -1.72
CA ASN A 273 -7.04 -4.57 -1.54
C ASN A 273 -7.70 -4.62 -0.16
N PHE A 274 -7.24 -3.81 0.80
CA PHE A 274 -7.77 -3.81 2.17
C PHE A 274 -9.00 -2.90 2.34
N LYS A 275 -8.88 -1.62 1.97
CA LYS A 275 -9.97 -0.62 2.11
C LYS A 275 -10.60 -0.22 0.78
N HIS A 276 -10.14 -0.77 -0.36
CA HIS A 276 -10.49 -0.31 -1.71
C HIS A 276 -10.35 1.21 -1.89
N ALA A 277 -9.37 1.77 -1.17
CA ALA A 277 -9.08 3.19 -1.17
C ALA A 277 -8.02 3.51 -2.23
N LEU A 278 -8.14 4.70 -2.81
CA LEU A 278 -7.19 5.22 -3.77
C LEU A 278 -6.09 6.00 -3.06
N HIS A 279 -4.86 5.59 -3.31
CA HIS A 279 -3.63 6.16 -2.77
C HIS A 279 -2.77 6.69 -3.92
N SER A 280 -1.86 7.62 -3.61
CA SER A 280 -0.91 8.11 -4.60
C SER A 280 0.15 7.05 -4.95
N SER A 281 0.43 6.15 -4.00
CA SER A 281 1.35 5.04 -4.15
C SER A 281 1.07 3.89 -3.16
N PRO A 282 1.53 2.66 -3.44
CA PRO A 282 1.56 1.55 -2.49
C PRO A 282 2.19 1.89 -1.12
N CYS A 283 3.07 2.90 -1.09
CA CYS A 283 3.75 3.36 0.11
C CYS A 283 2.80 4.05 1.11
N GLY A 284 1.65 4.57 0.66
CA GLY A 284 0.63 5.20 1.51
C GLY A 284 -0.36 4.22 2.14
N CYS A 285 -0.29 2.93 1.79
CA CYS A 285 -1.21 1.92 2.29
C CYS A 285 -0.76 1.36 3.65
N ALA A 286 -1.66 1.37 4.65
CA ALA A 286 -1.40 0.80 5.98
C ALA A 286 -1.27 -0.74 6.01
N LYS A 287 -1.78 -1.46 4.99
CA LYS A 287 -1.69 -2.94 4.88
C LYS A 287 -1.18 -3.37 3.50
N PRO A 288 0.09 -3.10 3.16
CA PRO A 288 0.64 -3.39 1.84
C PRO A 288 0.80 -4.89 1.55
N GLN A 289 0.82 -5.74 2.59
CA GLN A 289 0.85 -7.20 2.46
C GLN A 289 -0.36 -7.76 1.70
N MET A 290 -1.50 -7.07 1.77
CA MET A 290 -2.70 -7.45 1.01
C MET A 290 -2.59 -7.07 -0.47
N GLY A 291 -1.55 -6.33 -0.86
CA GLY A 291 -1.35 -5.87 -2.22
C GLY A 291 -2.39 -4.84 -2.66
N GLY A 292 -2.47 -4.70 -3.98
CA GLY A 292 -3.36 -3.75 -4.65
C GLY A 292 -3.09 -3.75 -6.14
N LYS A 293 -3.73 -2.82 -6.84
CA LYS A 293 -3.57 -2.67 -8.29
C LYS A 293 -3.42 -1.20 -8.67
N TRP A 294 -2.65 -0.97 -9.73
CA TRP A 294 -2.57 0.34 -10.35
C TRP A 294 -3.80 0.59 -11.23
N ILE A 295 -4.44 1.73 -11.02
CA ILE A 295 -5.54 2.22 -11.85
C ILE A 295 -5.10 3.48 -12.60
N ILE A 296 -5.54 3.61 -13.85
CA ILE A 296 -5.23 4.76 -14.69
C ILE A 296 -6.31 5.82 -14.47
N LEU A 297 -5.88 7.02 -14.08
CA LEU A 297 -6.77 8.16 -13.88
C LEU A 297 -6.86 9.02 -15.15
N GLY A 298 -8.08 9.34 -15.59
CA GLY A 298 -8.28 10.37 -16.61
C GLY A 298 -7.99 11.77 -16.06
N LYS A 299 -7.57 12.72 -16.93
CA LYS A 299 -7.29 14.12 -16.55
C LYS A 299 -8.45 14.82 -15.81
N ASN A 300 -9.69 14.41 -16.08
CA ASN A 300 -10.89 14.98 -15.46
C ASN A 300 -11.45 14.14 -14.30
N SER A 301 -10.77 13.06 -13.89
CA SER A 301 -11.22 12.25 -12.77
C SER A 301 -11.08 13.04 -11.48
N ARG A 302 -12.22 13.30 -10.81
CA ARG A 302 -12.31 13.87 -9.46
C ARG A 302 -12.36 12.76 -8.39
N GLN A 303 -11.64 11.66 -8.62
CA GLN A 303 -11.50 10.63 -7.62
C GLN A 303 -10.64 11.16 -6.48
N GLU A 304 -11.17 11.12 -5.25
CA GLU A 304 -10.45 11.52 -4.04
C GLU A 304 -9.33 10.51 -3.76
N ILE A 305 -8.08 10.99 -3.78
CA ILE A 305 -6.90 10.22 -3.39
C ILE A 305 -6.68 10.50 -1.89
N LYS A 306 -6.67 9.46 -1.06
CA LYS A 306 -6.62 9.60 0.40
C LYS A 306 -5.37 10.30 0.92
N ASP A 307 -4.25 10.15 0.22
CA ASP A 307 -2.95 10.68 0.65
C ASP A 307 -2.69 12.11 0.13
N ASP A 308 -3.62 12.72 -0.60
CA ASP A 308 -3.47 14.05 -1.24
C ASP A 308 -3.94 15.23 -0.34
N ILE A 309 -3.90 15.08 1.00
CA ILE A 309 -4.27 16.14 1.97
C ILE A 309 -3.08 17.04 2.29
#